data_AF-A0A1I4IBM6-F1
#
_entry.id   AF-A0A1I4IBM6-F1
#
_cell.length_a   1.000
_cell.length_b   1.000
_cell.length_c   1.000
_cell.angle_alpha   90.00
_cell.angle_beta   90.00
_cell.angle_gamma   90.00
#
_symmetry.space_group_name_H-M   'P 1'
#
loop_
_entity.id
_entity.type
_entity.pdbx_description
1 polymer ?
#
loop_
_entity_poly.entity_id
_entity_poly.type
_entity_poly.pdbx_seq_one_letter_code
_entity_poly.pdbx_strand_id
1 'polypeptide(L)'
;MTTDWERAWLARREVRWRRGMEVVECFRFADGYVATVEYTDRDVTWQLTAGPVSLAGALFTVALYIQHGVTPQIDPDGRMFTALGDDGPLQVFTETADQPVEYIYVDTFRTLEEFPDCIATGPLEKAFQRLSYSPRRELRSE
;
A
#
# COMPACT_ATOMS: atom_id res chain seq x y z
N MET A 1 1.82 -3.24 -25.09
CA MET A 1 1.16 -3.18 -23.77
C MET A 1 2.16 -2.55 -22.83
N THR A 2 1.83 -1.42 -22.22
CA THR A 2 2.66 -0.82 -21.16
C THR A 2 2.69 -1.80 -19.99
N THR A 3 3.86 -2.38 -19.73
CA THR A 3 4.09 -3.34 -18.65
C THR A 3 4.20 -2.67 -17.28
N ASP A 4 4.35 -1.35 -17.27
CA ASP A 4 4.72 -0.60 -16.08
C ASP A 4 3.51 0.14 -15.51
N TRP A 5 3.49 0.27 -14.19
CA TRP A 5 2.48 1.05 -13.50
C TRP A 5 2.69 2.53 -13.72
N GLU A 6 1.62 3.21 -14.12
CA GLU A 6 1.62 4.66 -14.31
C GLU A 6 0.72 5.32 -13.27
N ARG A 7 1.20 6.41 -12.65
CA ARG A 7 0.34 7.20 -11.77
C ARG A 7 -0.71 7.93 -12.60
N ALA A 8 -1.94 7.43 -12.57
CA ALA A 8 -3.07 7.93 -13.33
C ALA A 8 -3.74 9.15 -12.66
N TRP A 9 -3.68 9.24 -11.33
CA TRP A 9 -4.33 10.33 -10.59
C TRP A 9 -3.60 10.65 -9.29
N LEU A 10 -3.65 11.93 -8.90
CA LEU A 10 -3.12 12.39 -7.61
C LEU A 10 -3.90 13.60 -7.13
N ALA A 11 -4.72 13.40 -6.10
CA ALA A 11 -5.47 14.46 -5.43
C ALA A 11 -5.03 14.60 -3.96
N ARG A 12 -5.70 15.46 -3.20
CA ARG A 12 -5.34 15.76 -1.80
C ARG A 12 -5.55 14.58 -0.85
N ARG A 13 -6.43 13.64 -1.19
CA ARG A 13 -6.85 12.55 -0.30
C ARG A 13 -6.81 11.17 -0.95
N GLU A 14 -6.39 11.11 -2.20
CA GLU A 14 -6.34 9.87 -2.97
C GLU A 14 -5.24 9.95 -4.03
N VAL A 15 -4.74 8.78 -4.42
CA VAL A 15 -3.79 8.58 -5.50
C VAL A 15 -4.17 7.28 -6.21
N ARG A 16 -4.04 7.27 -7.54
CA ARG A 16 -4.30 6.08 -8.35
C ARG A 16 -3.13 5.75 -9.25
N TRP A 17 -2.83 4.47 -9.35
CA TRP A 17 -1.91 3.90 -10.34
C TRP A 17 -2.70 2.96 -11.24
N ARG A 18 -2.34 2.92 -12.52
CA ARG A 18 -3.00 2.08 -13.51
C ARG A 18 -1.98 1.27 -14.29
N ARG A 19 -2.32 0.01 -14.55
CA ARG A 19 -1.62 -0.87 -15.50
C ARG A 19 -2.67 -1.66 -16.28
N GLY A 20 -2.87 -1.32 -17.55
CA GLY A 20 -3.92 -1.94 -18.37
C GLY A 20 -5.32 -1.75 -17.78
N MET A 21 -5.92 -2.86 -17.33
CA MET A 21 -7.25 -2.91 -16.70
C MET A 21 -7.21 -2.98 -15.16
N GLU A 22 -6.03 -2.89 -14.56
CA GLU A 22 -5.88 -2.83 -13.11
C GLU A 22 -5.70 -1.37 -12.66
N VAL A 23 -6.42 -0.98 -11.62
CA VAL A 23 -6.28 0.31 -10.95
C VAL A 23 -6.04 0.09 -9.47
N VAL A 24 -4.88 0.51 -8.98
CA VAL A 24 -4.59 0.54 -7.55
C VAL A 24 -4.88 1.93 -7.02
N GLU A 25 -5.65 2.02 -5.95
CA GLU A 25 -5.99 3.29 -5.30
C GLU A 25 -5.55 3.27 -3.84
N CYS A 26 -4.95 4.36 -3.38
CA CYS A 26 -4.72 4.62 -1.96
C CYS A 26 -5.42 5.93 -1.58
N PHE A 27 -6.29 5.88 -0.58
CA PHE A 27 -7.11 7.02 -0.20
C PHE A 27 -7.35 7.09 1.30
N ARG A 28 -7.63 8.31 1.78
CA ARG A 28 -7.93 8.56 3.19
C ARG A 28 -9.34 8.05 3.52
N PHE A 29 -9.44 7.25 4.59
CA PHE A 29 -10.70 6.74 5.12
C PHE A 29 -10.65 6.75 6.64
N ALA A 30 -11.67 7.33 7.28
CA ALA A 30 -11.66 7.63 8.72
C ALA A 30 -10.36 8.35 9.13
N ASP A 31 -9.69 7.85 10.17
CA ASP A 31 -8.43 8.41 10.69
C ASP A 31 -7.17 7.82 10.04
N GLY A 32 -7.32 6.97 9.02
CA GLY A 32 -6.21 6.31 8.33
C GLY A 32 -6.34 6.33 6.80
N TYR A 33 -5.63 5.40 6.17
CA TYR A 33 -5.60 5.21 4.73
C TYR A 33 -5.90 3.75 4.37
N VAL A 34 -6.58 3.56 3.25
CA VAL A 34 -6.94 2.25 2.70
C VAL A 34 -6.35 2.15 1.31
N ALA A 35 -5.82 0.97 0.97
CA ALA A 35 -5.43 0.63 -0.39
C ALA A 35 -6.36 -0.42 -0.99
N THR A 36 -6.67 -0.28 -2.28
CA THR A 36 -7.54 -1.18 -3.04
C THR A 36 -6.94 -1.47 -4.41
N VAL A 37 -7.37 -2.56 -5.02
CA VAL A 37 -7.15 -2.85 -6.44
C VAL A 37 -8.49 -3.14 -7.11
N GLU A 38 -8.75 -2.45 -8.21
CA GLU A 38 -9.88 -2.65 -9.11
C GLU A 38 -9.42 -3.36 -10.38
N TYR A 39 -10.15 -4.39 -10.79
CA TYR A 39 -10.01 -5.04 -12.09
C TYR A 39 -11.17 -4.57 -12.98
N THR A 40 -10.93 -3.53 -13.79
CA THR A 40 -11.97 -2.81 -14.54
C THR A 40 -12.67 -3.67 -15.60
N ASP A 41 -12.01 -4.74 -16.07
CA ASP A 41 -12.57 -5.71 -17.02
C ASP A 41 -13.60 -6.65 -16.37
N ARG A 42 -13.53 -6.80 -15.04
CA ARG A 42 -14.37 -7.71 -14.26
C ARG A 42 -15.38 -6.99 -13.37
N ASP A 43 -15.26 -5.67 -13.24
CA ASP A 43 -16.05 -4.84 -12.33
C ASP A 43 -15.94 -5.33 -10.87
N VAL A 44 -14.72 -5.63 -10.43
CA VAL A 44 -14.43 -6.13 -9.08
C VAL A 44 -13.34 -5.29 -8.42
N THR A 45 -13.60 -4.88 -7.19
CA THR A 45 -12.65 -4.17 -6.33
C THR A 45 -12.36 -4.98 -5.07
N TRP A 46 -11.07 -5.18 -4.78
CA TRP A 46 -10.58 -5.83 -3.57
C TRP A 46 -9.84 -4.84 -2.69
N GLN A 47 -10.00 -4.97 -1.38
CA GLN A 47 -9.13 -4.26 -0.45
C GLN A 47 -7.77 -4.96 -0.37
N LEU A 48 -6.70 -4.19 -0.51
CA LEU A 48 -5.33 -4.65 -0.26
C LEU A 48 -4.98 -4.48 1.23
N THR A 49 -5.57 -3.49 1.89
CA THR A 49 -5.49 -3.30 3.34
C THR A 49 -6.75 -3.81 4.03
N ALA A 50 -6.63 -4.61 5.09
CA ALA A 50 -7.74 -5.13 5.89
C ALA A 50 -8.58 -4.04 6.61
N GLY A 51 -8.09 -2.81 6.65
CA GLY A 51 -8.76 -1.65 7.22
C GLY A 51 -7.87 -0.40 7.13
N PRO A 52 -8.26 0.72 7.77
CA PRO A 52 -7.47 1.93 7.77
C PRO A 52 -6.15 1.73 8.52
N VAL A 53 -5.04 2.02 7.84
CA VAL A 53 -3.68 1.98 8.40
C VAL A 53 -3.01 3.35 8.29
N SER A 54 -1.75 3.48 8.76
CA SER A 54 -0.95 4.67 8.52
C SER A 54 -0.78 4.93 7.01
N LEU A 55 -0.52 6.18 6.62
CA LEU A 55 -0.23 6.49 5.21
C LEU A 55 0.94 5.66 4.67
N ALA A 56 2.00 5.53 5.46
CA ALA A 56 3.15 4.70 5.11
C ALA A 56 2.75 3.22 4.96
N GLY A 57 1.97 2.66 5.88
CA GLY A 57 1.50 1.27 5.77
C GLY A 57 0.62 1.04 4.53
N ALA A 58 -0.27 1.98 4.19
CA ALA A 58 -1.08 1.88 2.98
C ALA A 58 -0.20 1.96 1.71
N LEU A 59 0.79 2.84 1.68
CA LEU A 59 1.71 2.96 0.55
C LEU A 59 2.69 1.78 0.46
N PHE A 60 3.09 1.17 1.57
CA PHE A 60 3.83 -0.08 1.58
C PHE A 60 3.00 -1.19 0.93
N THR A 61 1.73 -1.29 1.31
CA THR A 61 0.79 -2.25 0.72
C THR A 61 0.60 -2.04 -0.78
N VAL A 62 0.50 -0.78 -1.23
CA VAL A 62 0.51 -0.44 -2.65
C VAL A 62 1.81 -0.91 -3.30
N ALA A 63 2.96 -0.65 -2.68
CA ALA A 63 4.27 -0.98 -3.23
C ALA A 63 4.44 -2.49 -3.41
N LEU A 64 4.05 -3.29 -2.42
CA LEU A 64 4.03 -4.75 -2.50
C LEU A 64 3.27 -5.23 -3.73
N TYR A 65 2.09 -4.68 -3.97
CA TYR A 65 1.27 -5.10 -5.10
C TYR A 65 1.86 -4.64 -6.44
N ILE A 66 2.21 -3.35 -6.57
CA ILE A 66 2.62 -2.80 -7.87
C ILE A 66 4.04 -3.23 -8.27
N GLN A 67 4.94 -3.42 -7.31
CA GLN A 67 6.36 -3.76 -7.56
C GLN A 67 6.59 -5.27 -7.57
N HIS A 68 5.87 -6.01 -6.71
CA HIS A 68 6.13 -7.44 -6.46
C HIS A 68 4.93 -8.34 -6.74
N GLY A 69 3.73 -7.80 -6.99
CA GLY A 69 2.52 -8.60 -7.16
C GLY A 69 2.08 -9.34 -5.89
N VAL A 70 2.51 -8.86 -4.72
CA VAL A 70 2.27 -9.49 -3.42
C VAL A 70 1.20 -8.73 -2.64
N THR A 71 0.39 -9.48 -1.90
CA THR A 71 -0.63 -8.96 -0.97
C THR A 71 -0.30 -9.34 0.47
N PRO A 72 -0.43 -8.41 1.44
CA PRO A 72 -0.25 -8.75 2.85
C PRO A 72 -1.19 -9.87 3.30
N GLN A 73 -0.71 -10.70 4.22
CA GLN A 73 -1.51 -11.65 4.98
C GLN A 73 -2.00 -11.02 6.27
N ILE A 74 -2.98 -11.66 6.91
CA ILE A 74 -3.55 -11.23 8.19
C ILE A 74 -3.23 -12.31 9.22
N ASP A 75 -2.59 -11.92 10.32
CA ASP A 75 -2.30 -12.81 11.44
C ASP A 75 -3.58 -13.09 12.28
N PRO A 76 -3.53 -14.02 13.25
CA PRO A 76 -4.68 -14.31 14.11
C PRO A 76 -5.20 -13.11 14.93
N ASP A 77 -4.37 -12.09 15.15
CA ASP A 77 -4.72 -10.86 15.87
C ASP A 77 -5.31 -9.78 14.94
N GLY A 78 -5.44 -10.08 13.64
CA GLY A 78 -5.99 -9.16 12.64
C GLY A 78 -4.95 -8.17 12.09
N ARG A 79 -3.66 -8.35 12.39
CA ARG A 79 -2.59 -7.46 11.93
C ARG A 79 -2.09 -7.92 10.59
N MET A 80 -1.86 -6.96 9.70
CA MET A 80 -1.34 -7.26 8.38
C MET A 80 0.18 -7.40 8.39
N PHE A 81 0.67 -8.43 7.72
CA PHE A 81 2.10 -8.69 7.58
C PHE A 81 2.46 -9.22 6.19
N THR A 82 3.74 -9.14 5.85
CA THR A 82 4.32 -9.75 4.65
C THR A 82 5.62 -10.43 5.03
N ALA A 83 5.89 -11.59 4.43
CA ALA A 83 7.19 -12.23 4.60
C ALA A 83 8.19 -11.64 3.62
N LEU A 84 9.40 -11.40 4.09
CA LEU A 84 10.53 -10.95 3.31
C LEU A 84 11.58 -12.06 3.27
N GLY A 85 11.87 -12.57 2.08
CA GLY A 85 13.01 -13.45 1.82
C GLY A 85 14.16 -12.68 1.17
N ASP A 86 15.23 -13.39 0.84
CA ASP A 86 16.43 -12.81 0.22
C ASP A 86 16.13 -12.13 -1.13
N ASP A 87 15.17 -12.68 -1.89
CA ASP A 87 14.77 -12.16 -3.21
C ASP A 87 13.64 -11.10 -3.12
N GLY A 88 13.23 -10.71 -1.92
CA GLY A 88 12.19 -9.71 -1.69
C GLY A 88 10.89 -10.27 -1.10
N PRO A 89 9.78 -9.53 -1.23
CA PRO A 89 8.51 -9.89 -0.61
C PRO A 89 7.93 -11.18 -1.18
N LEU A 90 7.38 -12.02 -0.30
CA LEU A 90 6.81 -13.32 -0.66
C LEU A 90 5.36 -13.43 -0.22
N GLN A 91 4.55 -14.05 -1.08
CA GLN A 91 3.20 -14.46 -0.74
C GLN A 91 3.26 -15.74 0.08
N VAL A 92 2.91 -15.67 1.37
CA VAL A 92 2.90 -16.83 2.26
C VAL A 92 1.47 -17.34 2.42
N PHE A 93 1.24 -18.59 2.03
CA PHE A 93 -0.05 -19.26 2.21
C PHE A 93 -0.01 -20.36 3.28
N THR A 94 1.19 -20.73 3.75
CA THR A 94 1.44 -21.78 4.75
C THR A 94 2.60 -21.38 5.66
N GLU A 95 2.49 -21.69 6.96
CA GLU A 95 3.31 -21.19 8.07
C GLU A 95 4.83 -21.44 7.96
N THR A 96 5.24 -22.43 7.17
CA THR A 96 6.65 -22.75 6.89
C THR A 96 7.00 -22.38 5.46
N ALA A 97 7.69 -21.25 5.28
CA ALA A 97 8.50 -21.04 4.09
C ALA A 97 9.67 -22.05 4.10
N ASP A 98 10.01 -22.63 2.95
CA ASP A 98 11.17 -23.54 2.81
C ASP A 98 12.51 -22.85 3.11
N GLN A 99 12.50 -21.51 3.19
CA GLN A 99 13.63 -20.64 3.49
C GLN A 99 13.32 -19.73 4.69
N PRO A 100 14.33 -19.29 5.44
CA PRO A 100 14.14 -18.27 6.47
C PRO A 100 13.52 -17.00 5.86
N VAL A 101 12.49 -16.48 6.52
CA VAL A 101 11.85 -15.22 6.14
C VAL A 101 11.70 -14.33 7.36
N GLU A 102 11.77 -13.01 7.14
CA GLU A 102 11.41 -12.02 8.15
C GLU A 102 9.94 -11.62 7.97
N TYR A 103 9.17 -11.60 9.07
CA TYR A 103 7.79 -11.14 9.05
C TYR A 103 7.71 -9.65 9.37
N ILE A 104 7.25 -8.88 8.40
CA ILE A 104 7.18 -7.42 8.48
C ILE A 104 5.72 -6.99 8.57
N TYR A 105 5.38 -6.26 9.62
CA TYR A 105 4.02 -5.81 9.86
C TYR A 105 3.77 -4.42 9.25
N VAL A 106 2.66 -4.29 8.54
CA VAL A 106 2.27 -3.05 7.81
C VAL A 106 2.06 -1.86 8.76
N ASP A 107 1.64 -2.14 10.01
CA ASP A 107 1.33 -1.13 11.02
C ASP A 107 2.57 -0.48 11.66
N THR A 108 3.76 -1.02 11.41
CA THR A 108 5.03 -0.52 11.95
C THR A 108 5.47 0.76 11.26
N PHE A 109 5.17 0.91 9.97
CA PHE A 109 5.64 2.05 9.18
C PHE A 109 4.90 3.36 9.51
N ARG A 110 5.69 4.42 9.60
CA ARG A 110 5.34 5.82 9.80
C ARG A 110 5.81 6.67 8.65
N THR A 111 6.97 6.34 8.06
CA THR A 111 7.53 7.07 6.91
C THR A 111 7.99 6.11 5.81
N LEU A 112 8.39 6.64 4.65
CA LEU A 112 8.87 5.80 3.54
C LEU A 112 10.29 5.29 3.78
N GLU A 113 11.09 6.01 4.57
CA GLU A 113 12.49 5.66 4.89
C GLU A 113 12.61 4.42 5.77
N GLU A 114 11.52 4.02 6.43
CA GLU A 114 11.47 2.80 7.23
C GLU A 114 11.19 1.56 6.37
N PHE A 115 10.87 1.72 5.07
CA PHE A 115 10.58 0.58 4.21
C PHE A 115 11.84 -0.28 3.99
N PRO A 116 11.67 -1.61 3.81
CA PRO A 116 12.76 -2.49 3.42
C PRO A 116 13.38 -2.05 2.09
N ASP A 117 14.69 -2.25 1.93
CA ASP A 117 15.46 -1.81 0.75
C ASP A 117 14.95 -2.36 -0.58
N CYS A 118 14.25 -3.51 -0.56
CA CYS A 118 13.61 -4.10 -1.74
C CYS A 118 12.39 -3.32 -2.25
N ILE A 119 11.91 -2.32 -1.50
CA ILE A 119 10.79 -1.46 -1.87
C ILE A 119 11.33 -0.14 -2.42
N ALA A 120 11.11 0.12 -3.70
CA ALA A 120 11.44 1.39 -4.31
C ALA A 120 10.48 2.48 -3.81
N THR A 121 10.99 3.46 -3.05
CA THR A 121 10.19 4.56 -2.49
C THR A 121 9.97 5.71 -3.47
N GLY A 122 10.89 5.92 -4.43
CA GLY A 122 10.84 7.01 -5.41
C GLY A 122 9.48 7.17 -6.14
N PRO A 123 8.84 6.08 -6.63
CA PRO A 123 7.51 6.15 -7.22
C PRO A 123 6.39 6.63 -6.27
N LEU A 124 6.61 6.54 -4.95
CA LEU A 124 5.62 6.80 -3.90
C LEU A 124 5.80 8.17 -3.23
N GLU A 125 7.00 8.77 -3.28
CA GLU A 125 7.34 10.02 -2.58
C GLU A 125 6.33 11.13 -2.82
N LYS A 126 5.96 11.38 -4.08
CA LYS A 126 4.97 12.42 -4.45
C LYS A 126 3.59 12.13 -3.87
N ALA A 127 3.20 10.85 -3.76
CA ALA A 127 1.94 10.47 -3.14
C ALA A 127 1.99 10.70 -1.63
N PHE A 128 3.06 10.26 -0.96
CA PHE A 128 3.27 10.47 0.47
C PHE A 128 3.25 11.96 0.85
N GLN A 129 4.02 12.79 0.13
CA GLN A 129 4.03 14.24 0.34
C GLN A 129 2.65 14.88 0.15
N ARG A 130 1.90 14.43 -0.86
CA ARG A 130 0.60 15.02 -1.18
C ARG A 130 -0.48 14.63 -0.17
N LEU A 131 -0.49 13.39 0.27
CA LEU A 131 -1.50 12.81 1.16
C LEU A 131 -1.22 13.13 2.64
N SER A 132 0.05 13.23 3.04
CA SER A 132 0.43 13.67 4.39
C SER A 132 -0.04 15.10 4.69
N TYR A 133 -0.27 15.91 3.65
CA TYR A 133 -0.77 17.27 3.79
C TYR A 133 -2.24 17.30 4.23
N SER A 134 -2.47 17.48 5.54
CA SER A 134 -3.78 17.88 6.06
C SER A 134 -3.88 19.42 6.06
N PRO A 135 -4.87 20.04 5.38
CA PRO A 135 -5.15 21.45 5.57
C PRO A 135 -5.43 21.68 7.06
N ARG A 136 -4.73 22.63 7.69
CA ARG A 136 -5.13 23.12 9.01
C ARG A 136 -6.62 23.45 8.93
N ARG A 137 -7.41 22.85 9.82
CA ARG A 137 -8.78 23.28 10.08
C ARG A 137 -8.63 24.74 10.53
N GLU A 138 -8.90 25.69 9.65
CA GLU A 138 -9.14 27.06 10.10
C GLU A 138 -10.36 26.95 11.01
N LEU A 139 -10.11 27.00 12.33
CA LEU A 139 -11.14 27.33 13.28
C LEU A 139 -11.67 28.68 12.83
N ARG A 140 -12.84 28.70 12.21
CA ARG A 140 -13.62 29.92 12.09
C ARG A 140 -13.95 30.31 13.52
N SER A 141 -13.24 31.30 14.03
CA SER A 141 -13.65 32.05 15.20
C SER A 141 -14.99 32.70 14.84
N GLU A 142 -16.07 32.23 15.43
CA GLU A 142 -17.32 33.00 15.55
C GLU A 142 -17.14 34.08 16.63
#